data_AF-A0A1Z4RI66-F1
#
_entry.id   AF-A0A1Z4RI66-F1
#
_cell.length_a   1.000
_cell.length_b   1.000
_cell.length_c   1.000
_cell.angle_alpha   90.00
_cell.angle_beta   90.00
_cell.angle_gamma   90.00
#
_symmetry.space_group_name_H-M   'P 1'
#
loop_
_entity.id
_entity.type
_entity.pdbx_description
1 polymer ?
#
loop_
_entity_poly.entity_id
_entity_poly.type
_entity_poly.pdbx_seq_one_letter_code
_entity_poly.pdbx_strand_id
1 'polypeptide(L)' 'MISFKYVFLLSFILGAMLASLFQMGYALDEADIERFSVWTFIATVLASLPSILW' A
#
# COMPACT_ATOMS: atom_id res chain seq x y z
N MET A 1 -18.70 16.33 9.92
CA MET A 1 -17.70 17.02 9.08
C MET A 1 -16.52 16.08 8.89
N ILE A 2 -16.33 15.52 7.70
CA ILE A 2 -15.08 14.80 7.38
C ILE A 2 -13.97 15.86 7.33
N SER A 3 -12.98 15.74 8.20
CA SER A 3 -11.83 16.66 8.18
C SER A 3 -10.99 16.38 6.94
N PHE A 4 -10.67 17.42 6.16
CA PHE A 4 -9.80 17.34 4.96
C PHE A 4 -8.49 16.57 5.20
N LYS A 5 -7.97 16.60 6.42
CA LYS A 5 -6.80 15.82 6.86
C LYS A 5 -6.98 14.30 6.65
N TYR A 6 -8.16 13.75 6.97
CA TYR A 6 -8.44 12.32 6.81
C TYR A 6 -8.58 11.93 5.34
N VAL A 7 -9.21 12.79 4.53
CA VAL A 7 -9.32 12.55 3.07
C VAL A 7 -7.94 12.50 2.43
N PHE A 8 -7.05 13.42 2.83
CA PHE A 8 -5.68 13.44 2.35
C PHE A 8 -4.92 12.18 2.79
N LEU A 9 -4.99 11.81 4.07
CA LEU A 9 -4.34 10.60 4.60
C LEU A 9 -4.82 9.34 3.87
N LEU A 10 -6.13 9.15 3.74
CA LEU A 10 -6.70 7.96 3.08
C LEU A 10 -6.37 7.92 1.59
N SER A 11 -6.39 9.06 0.90
CA SER A 11 -5.96 9.15 -0.50
C SER A 11 -4.47 8.82 -0.66
N PHE A 12 -3.64 9.26 0.28
CA PHE A 12 -2.21 8.93 0.30
C PHE A 12 -1.98 7.43 0.51
N ILE A 13 -2.65 6.83 1.50
CA ILE A 13 -2.60 5.37 1.76
C ILE A 13 -3.06 4.60 0.53
N LEU A 14 -4.16 5.03 -0.11
CA LEU A 14 -4.66 4.42 -1.34
C LEU A 14 -3.63 4.48 -2.47
N GLY A 15 -3.00 5.64 -2.69
CA GLY A 15 -1.93 5.79 -3.69
C GLY A 15 -0.74 4.86 -3.41
N ALA A 16 -0.33 4.75 -2.14
CA ALA A 16 0.76 3.86 -1.74
C ALA A 16 0.40 2.37 -1.94
N MET A 17 -0.85 1.97 -1.70
CA MET A 17 -1.32 0.61 -1.99
C MET A 17 -1.36 0.31 -3.49
N LEU A 18 -1.77 1.27 -4.33
CA LEU A 18 -1.75 1.08 -5.78
C LEU A 18 -0.31 0.95 -6.30
N ALA A 19 0.62 1.73 -5.75
CA ALA A 19 2.03 1.62 -6.09
C ALA A 19 2.63 0.27 -5.68
N SER A 20 2.28 -0.25 -4.50
CA SER A 20 2.77 -1.57 -4.08
C SER A 20 2.24 -2.69 -4.97
N LEU A 21 0.97 -2.64 -5.38
CA LEU A 21 0.41 -3.59 -6.35
C LEU A 21 1.13 -3.55 -7.69
N PHE A 22 1.48 -2.37 -8.19
CA PHE A 22 2.23 -2.23 -9.43
C PHE A 22 3.63 -2.85 -9.33
N GLN A 23 4.32 -2.62 -8.22
CA GLN A 23 5.65 -3.19 -7.96
C GLN A 23 5.61 -4.71 -7.74
N MET A 24 4.55 -5.25 -7.14
CA MET A 24 4.32 -6.69 -7.06
C MET A 24 4.13 -7.30 -8.44
N GLY A 25 3.35 -6.67 -9.32
CA GLY A 25 3.17 -7.12 -10.70
C GLY A 25 4.51 -7.19 -11.44
N TYR A 26 5.31 -6.13 -11.35
CA TYR A 26 6.65 -6.11 -11.94
C TYR A 26 7.58 -7.20 -11.37
N ALA A 27 7.54 -7.43 -10.06
CA ALA A 27 8.32 -8.50 -9.43
C ALA A 27 7.88 -9.91 -9.89
N LEU A 28 6.58 -10.13 -10.11
CA LEU A 28 6.07 -11.38 -10.67
C LEU A 28 6.51 -11.57 -12.13
N ASP A 29 6.52 -10.49 -12.93
CA ASP A 29 7.00 -10.52 -14.31
C ASP A 29 8.50 -10.90 -14.39
N GLU A 30 9.29 -10.45 -13.42
CA GLU A 30 10.72 -10.81 -13.26
C GLU A 30 10.95 -12.16 -12.57
N ALA A 31 9.89 -12.84 -12.12
CA ALA A 31 9.95 -14.04 -11.26
C ALA A 31 10.76 -13.83 -9.96
N ASP A 32 10.83 -12.59 -9.47
CA ASP A 32 11.54 -12.19 -8.25
C ASP A 32 10.60 -12.28 -7.04
N ILE A 33 10.59 -13.46 -6.41
CA ILE A 33 9.75 -13.75 -5.24
C ILE A 33 10.19 -12.96 -4.00
N GLU A 34 11.47 -12.62 -3.87
CA GLU A 34 11.98 -11.84 -2.74
C GLU A 34 11.40 -10.42 -2.80
N ARG A 35 11.53 -9.77 -3.95
CA ARG A 35 10.95 -8.45 -4.19
C ARG A 35 9.43 -8.46 -4.05
N PHE A 36 8.75 -9.48 -4.57
CA PHE A 36 7.31 -9.65 -4.40
C PHE A 36 6.91 -9.72 -2.91
N SER A 37 7.66 -10.49 -2.11
CA SER A 37 7.41 -10.67 -0.68
C SER A 37 7.59 -9.37 0.10
N VAL A 38 8.61 -8.58 -0.25
CA VAL A 38 8.85 -7.24 0.33
C VAL A 38 7.67 -6.31 0.05
N TRP A 39 7.22 -6.22 -1.21
CA TRP A 39 6.08 -5.36 -1.55
C TRP A 39 4.78 -5.84 -0.92
N THR A 40 4.57 -7.16 -0.81
CA THR A 40 3.41 -7.74 -0.12
C THR A 40 3.40 -7.37 1.36
N PHE A 41 4.55 -7.42 2.02
CA PHE A 41 4.68 -6.99 3.42
C PHE A 41 4.38 -5.50 3.57
N ILE A 42 4.95 -4.65 2.69
CA ILE A 42 4.67 -3.20 2.68
C ILE A 42 3.17 -2.93 2.50
N ALA A 43 2.52 -3.59 1.55
CA ALA A 43 1.08 -3.44 1.32
C ALA A 43 0.25 -3.88 2.53
N THR A 44 0.65 -4.94 3.22
CA THR A 44 0.00 -5.41 4.45
C THR A 44 0.08 -4.37 5.56
N VAL A 45 1.26 -3.77 5.76
CA VAL A 45 1.45 -2.68 6.73
C VAL A 45 0.56 -1.49 6.37
N LEU A 46 0.58 -1.05 5.11
CA LEU A 46 -0.26 0.06 4.63
C LEU A 46 -1.75 -0.20 4.83
N ALA A 47 -2.22 -1.43 4.58
CA ALA A 47 -3.61 -1.82 4.77
C ALA A 47 -4.06 -1.80 6.24
N SER A 48 -3.12 -1.95 7.18
CA SER A 48 -3.41 -1.88 8.63
C SER A 48 -3.45 -0.46 9.20
N LEU A 49 -2.87 0.52 8.51
CA LEU A 49 -2.80 1.90 9.00
C LEU A 49 -4.17 2.56 9.24
N PRO A 50 -5.17 2.42 8.34
CA PRO A 50 -6.48 3.03 8.57
C PRO A 50 -7.16 2.54 9.85
N SER A 51 -6.99 1.26 10.22
CA SER A 51 -7.59 0.67 11.42
C SER A 51 -6.83 0.99 12.70
N ILE A 52 -5.55 1.40 12.62
CA ILE A 52 -4.75 1.83 13.78
C ILE A 52 -4.94 3.34 14.06
N LEU A 53 -5.11 4.13 13.00
CA LEU A 53 -5.17 5.60 13.06
C LEU A 53 -6.59 6.15 13.27
N TRP A 54 -7.60 5.29 13.38
CA TRP A 54 -9.02 5.62 13.55
C TRP A 54 -9.56 5.00 14.84
#